data_AF-A0A355Q9C5-F1
#
_entry.id   AF-A0A355Q9C5-F1
#
_cell.length_a   1.000
_cell.length_b   1.000
_cell.length_c   1.000
_cell.angle_alpha   90.00
_cell.angle_beta   90.00
_cell.angle_gamma   90.00
#
_symmetry.space_group_name_H-M   'P 1'
#
loop_
_entity.id
_entity.type
_entity.pdbx_description
1 polymer ?
#
loop_
_entity_poly.entity_id
_entity_poly.type
_entity_poly.pdbx_seq_one_letter_code
_entity_poly.pdbx_strand_id
1 'polypeptide(L)' 'MNALQYAQHLQRLGTRAGIVDATSHSSRRIWLTELSVEGVGIRRLAELARHASIQTTQRYIDVNDGK' A
#
# COMPACT_ATOMS: atom_id res chain seq x y z
N MET A 1 -5.87 -2.50 -21.80
CA MET A 1 -5.52 -1.35 -20.94
C MET A 1 -4.09 -1.54 -20.46
N ASN A 2 -3.17 -0.63 -20.80
CA ASN A 2 -1.75 -0.77 -20.41
C ASN A 2 -1.47 -0.15 -19.02
N ALA A 3 -0.27 -0.36 -18.47
CA ALA A 3 0.08 0.12 -17.13
C ALA A 3 -0.03 1.64 -16.97
N LEU A 4 0.27 2.40 -18.03
CA LEU A 4 0.18 3.85 -18.06
C LEU A 4 -1.30 4.32 -17.98
N GLN A 5 -2.17 3.69 -18.77
CA GLN A 5 -3.61 3.96 -18.77
C GLN A 5 -4.23 3.68 -17.39
N TYR A 6 -3.82 2.61 -16.73
CA TYR A 6 -4.29 2.29 -15.37
C TYR A 6 -3.85 3.36 -14.36
N ALA A 7 -2.57 3.74 -14.37
CA ALA A 7 -2.05 4.78 -13.46
C ALA A 7 -2.77 6.13 -13.66
N GLN A 8 -3.00 6.53 -14.91
CA GLN A 8 -3.76 7.74 -15.25
C GLN A 8 -5.22 7.65 -14.78
N HIS A 9 -5.86 6.48 -14.92
CA HIS A 9 -7.23 6.29 -14.47
C HIS A 9 -7.34 6.44 -12.94
N LEU A 10 -6.43 5.83 -12.19
CA LEU A 10 -6.39 5.96 -10.73
C LEU A 10 -6.13 7.38 -10.26
N GLN A 11 -5.20 8.11 -10.91
CA GLN A 11 -4.96 9.53 -10.60
C GLN A 11 -6.24 10.35 -10.77
N ARG A 12 -6.94 10.19 -11.90
CA ARG A 12 -8.20 10.92 -12.15
C ARG A 12 -9.29 10.57 -11.14
N LEU A 13 -9.41 9.32 -10.73
CA LEU A 13 -10.36 8.90 -9.70
C LEU A 13 -10.02 9.54 -8.35
N GLY A 14 -8.75 9.52 -7.96
CA GLY A 14 -8.30 10.14 -6.72
C GLY A 14 -8.52 11.65 -6.70
N THR A 15 -8.18 12.37 -7.78
CA THR A 15 -8.45 13.81 -7.91
C THR A 15 -9.95 14.11 -7.77
N ARG A 16 -10.82 13.31 -8.40
CA ARG A 16 -12.28 13.48 -8.29
C ARG A 16 -12.82 13.17 -6.89
N ALA A 17 -12.15 12.30 -6.14
CA ALA A 17 -12.47 11.98 -4.75
C ALA A 17 -11.86 12.98 -3.74
N GLY A 18 -11.12 14.00 -4.19
CA GLY A 18 -10.43 14.96 -3.31
C GLY A 18 -9.16 14.41 -2.67
N ILE A 19 -8.62 13.29 -3.16
CA ILE A 19 -7.39 12.69 -2.65
C ILE A 19 -6.20 13.30 -3.39
N VAL A 20 -5.37 14.04 -2.66
CA VAL A 20 -4.16 14.69 -3.19
C VAL A 20 -3.09 13.64 -3.50
N ASP A 21 -2.41 13.78 -4.64
CA ASP A 21 -1.32 12.91 -5.10
C ASP A 21 -1.63 11.41 -5.15
N ALA A 22 -2.90 11.07 -5.42
CA ALA A 22 -3.35 9.70 -5.56
C ALA A 22 -2.67 9.00 -6.75
N THR A 23 -1.83 8.02 -6.46
CA THR A 23 -1.16 7.14 -7.43
C THR A 23 -1.34 5.67 -7.08
N SER A 24 -1.16 4.77 -8.05
CA SER A 24 -1.18 3.32 -7.82
C SER A 24 -0.19 2.86 -6.74
N HIS A 25 0.94 3.57 -6.60
CA HIS A 25 1.93 3.25 -5.56
C HIS A 25 1.49 3.76 -4.19
N SER A 26 0.95 4.98 -4.11
CA SER A 26 0.44 5.54 -2.86
C SER A 26 -0.73 4.73 -2.29
N SER A 27 -1.67 4.28 -3.12
CA SER A 27 -2.80 3.46 -2.65
C SER A 27 -2.33 2.11 -2.12
N ARG A 28 -1.36 1.49 -2.79
CA ARG A 28 -0.72 0.26 -2.30
C ARG A 28 0.00 0.47 -0.97
N ARG A 29 0.71 1.60 -0.80
CA ARG A 29 1.39 1.92 0.45
C ARG A 29 0.39 2.05 1.60
N ILE A 30 -0.68 2.82 1.37
CA ILE A 30 -1.76 3.04 2.34
C ILE A 30 -2.38 1.70 2.75
N TRP A 31 -2.78 0.87 1.80
CA TRP A 31 -3.39 -0.43 2.06
C TRP A 31 -2.49 -1.36 2.90
N LEU A 32 -1.19 -1.42 2.61
CA LEU A 32 -0.26 -2.24 3.40
C LEU A 32 -0.05 -1.69 4.81
N THR A 33 -0.04 -0.36 4.98
CA THR A 33 0.05 0.28 6.29
C THR A 33 -1.22 0.04 7.10
N GLU A 34 -2.41 0.19 6.51
CA GLU A 34 -3.70 -0.08 7.16
C GLU A 34 -3.77 -1.52 7.68
N LEU A 35 -3.43 -2.51 6.84
CA LEU A 35 -3.40 -3.90 7.27
C LEU A 35 -2.38 -4.14 8.40
N SER A 36 -1.25 -3.44 8.39
CA SER A 36 -0.29 -3.53 9.49
C SER A 36 -0.86 -2.96 10.80
N VAL A 37 -1.59 -1.83 10.74
CA VAL A 37 -2.26 -1.23 11.89
C VAL A 37 -3.37 -2.13 12.43
N GLU A 38 -4.08 -2.85 11.56
CA GLU A 38 -5.06 -3.88 11.93
C GLU A 38 -4.44 -5.13 12.58
N GLY A 39 -3.10 -5.21 12.65
CA GLY A 39 -2.37 -6.33 13.28
C GLY A 39 -2.16 -7.52 12.35
N VAL A 40 -2.29 -7.34 11.03
CA VAL A 40 -1.96 -8.41 10.07
C VAL A 40 -0.46 -8.69 10.11
N GLY A 41 -0.11 -9.96 10.33
CA GLY A 41 1.29 -10.36 10.44
C GLY A 41 2.12 -10.08 9.17
N ILE A 42 3.38 -9.69 9.39
CA ILE A 42 4.35 -9.29 8.34
C ILE A 42 4.49 -10.29 7.17
N ARG A 43 4.41 -11.60 7.44
CA ARG A 43 4.52 -12.62 6.39
C ARG A 43 3.33 -12.58 5.43
N ARG A 44 2.11 -12.44 5.96
CA ARG A 44 0.89 -12.28 5.16
C ARG A 44 0.93 -10.97 4.36
N LEU A 45 1.40 -9.88 4.96
CA LEU A 45 1.61 -8.61 4.24
C LEU A 45 2.59 -8.78 3.08
N ALA A 46 3.70 -9.51 3.27
CA ALA A 46 4.69 -9.75 2.23
C ALA A 46 4.12 -10.62 1.08
N GLU A 47 3.31 -11.62 1.40
CA GLU A 47 2.61 -12.45 0.41
C GLU A 47 1.61 -11.63 -0.41
N LEU A 48 0.75 -10.85 0.26
CA LEU A 48 -0.21 -9.95 -0.39
C LEU A 48 0.49 -8.89 -1.27
N ALA A 49 1.64 -8.42 -0.81
CA ALA A 49 2.47 -7.51 -1.56
C ALA A 49 3.28 -8.22 -2.67
N ARG A 50 3.43 -9.55 -2.66
CA ARG A 50 4.39 -10.27 -3.51
C ARG A 50 5.81 -9.69 -3.38
N HIS A 51 6.23 -9.36 -2.16
CA HIS A 51 7.59 -8.91 -1.90
C HIS A 51 8.53 -10.12 -1.77
N ALA A 52 9.61 -10.13 -2.54
CA ALA A 52 10.64 -11.16 -2.46
C ALA A 52 11.46 -11.08 -1.14
N SER A 53 11.51 -9.90 -0.51
CA SER A 53 12.21 -9.68 0.75
C SER A 53 11.25 -9.14 1.81
N ILE A 54 11.28 -9.74 3.00
CA ILE A 54 10.54 -9.27 4.18
C ILE A 54 10.96 -7.85 4.57
N GLN A 55 12.23 -7.48 4.34
CA GLN A 55 12.73 -6.14 4.64
C GLN A 55 11.98 -5.03 3.88
N THR A 56 11.50 -5.33 2.67
CA THR A 56 10.66 -4.38 1.91
C THR A 56 9.29 -4.17 2.57
N THR A 57 8.76 -5.20 3.23
CA THR A 57 7.48 -5.15 3.97
C THR A 57 7.64 -4.47 5.32
N GLN A 58 8.82 -4.54 5.95
CA GLN A 58 9.08 -3.87 7.25
C GLN A 58 8.82 -2.36 7.21
N ARG A 59 8.95 -1.71 6.06
CA ARG A 59 8.67 -0.26 5.88
C ARG A 59 7.23 0.15 6.17
N TYR A 60 6.31 -0.81 6.26
CA TYR A 60 4.89 -0.57 6.52
C TYR A 60 4.47 -0.90 7.95
N ILE A 61 5.41 -1.44 8.74
CA ILE A 61 5.16 -1.81 10.12
C ILE A 61 5.65 -0.67 10.97
N ASP A 62 4.73 -0.04 11.70
CA ASP A 62 5.10 0.82 12.81
C ASP A 62 5.60 -0.07 13.96
N VAL A 63 6.63 0.37 14.66
CA VAL A 63 7.15 -0.36 15.83
C VAL A 63 6.12 -0.20 16.94
N ASN A 64 5.11 -1.08 16.94
CA ASN A 64 4.12 -1.11 18.00
C ASN A 64 4.73 -1.86 19.18
N ASP A 65 5.58 -1.16 19.93
CA ASP A 65 6.09 -1.62 21.22
C ASP A 65 4.92 -1.71 22.21
N GLY A 66 4.30 -2.89 22.29
CA GLY A 66 3.42 -3.26 23.39
C GLY A 66 1.92 -3.19 23.11
N LYS A 67 1.36 -4.34 22.74
CA LYS A 67 0.36 -4.95 23.62
C LYS A 67 1.05 -6.02 24.45
#